data_AF-A0A967D4D5-F1
#
_entry.id   AF-A0A967D4D5-F1
#
_cell.length_a   1.000
_cell.length_b   1.000
_cell.length_c   1.000
_cell.angle_alpha   90.00
_cell.angle_beta   90.00
_cell.angle_gamma   90.00
#
_symmetry.space_group_name_H-M   'P 1'
#
loop_
_entity.id
_entity.type
_entity.pdbx_description
1 polymer ?
#
loop_
_entity_poly.entity_id
_entity_poly.type
_entity_poly.pdbx_seq_one_letter_code
_entity_poly.pdbx_strand_id
1 'polypeptide(L)'
;MTSRRSPATRAGRAAIDRTVPVARLPVRSPTTDNLSRVTGAASTAVPAGRYDNHPFIQACRRLPHDRVPVWFMRQAGRSLPEYRAIRGTGTILDAIADPDLSTEITLQPIRRYDVDAAILYSDIVVPAHAVGFGLTVTPGVGPEVERPFRHEDDLARLRPLDPEADTPYVLETVRQLVAELDRPLIGFAGAPFTVASYLIEGRPSRDYANTKAMMFANERLWHALCDRLADIAISSLQSQIDNGASAIQLFDSWAGSLSPAQYQRYVFPHSQKVMDAIADTGVPKIHFGVTTGELLP
;
A
#
# COMPACT_ATOMS: atom_id res chain seq x y z
N MET A 1 4.26 -57.90 48.68
CA MET A 1 4.03 -56.43 48.63
C MET A 1 3.49 -56.08 47.25
N THR A 2 2.17 -56.07 47.15
CA THR A 2 1.40 -55.72 45.94
C THR A 2 1.13 -54.22 45.96
N SER A 3 1.50 -53.50 44.89
CA SER A 3 1.11 -52.10 44.70
C SER A 3 0.41 -51.92 43.36
N ARG A 4 -0.67 -51.16 43.43
CA ARG A 4 -1.81 -51.07 42.51
C ARG A 4 -1.50 -50.19 41.31
N ARG A 5 -2.00 -50.57 40.14
CA ARG A 5 -2.23 -49.66 39.00
C ARG A 5 -3.66 -49.14 39.09
N SER A 6 -3.82 -47.82 39.14
CA SER A 6 -5.08 -47.11 38.90
C SER A 6 -5.20 -46.76 37.41
N PRO A 7 -6.38 -46.87 36.77
CA PRO A 7 -6.61 -46.35 35.43
C PRO A 7 -7.12 -44.90 35.51
N ALA A 8 -6.49 -44.00 34.75
CA ALA A 8 -6.97 -42.64 34.56
C ALA A 8 -8.03 -42.60 33.46
N THR A 9 -9.14 -41.93 33.78
CA THR A 9 -10.36 -41.76 32.99
C THR A 9 -10.13 -40.88 31.76
N ARG A 10 -10.62 -41.33 30.61
CA ARG A 10 -10.53 -40.66 29.31
C ARG A 10 -11.64 -39.60 29.21
N ALA A 11 -11.29 -38.32 29.27
CA ALA A 11 -12.23 -37.22 29.02
C ALA A 11 -12.52 -37.10 27.50
N GLY A 12 -13.80 -37.03 27.17
CA GLY A 12 -14.31 -36.99 25.79
C GLY A 12 -13.95 -35.71 25.05
N ARG A 13 -13.52 -35.86 23.79
CA ARG A 13 -13.47 -34.78 22.81
C ARG A 13 -14.89 -34.56 22.27
N ALA A 14 -15.48 -33.40 22.54
CA ALA A 14 -16.66 -32.93 21.83
C ALA A 14 -16.28 -32.61 20.38
N ALA A 15 -16.97 -33.23 19.43
CA ALA A 15 -16.87 -32.94 18.01
C ALA A 15 -17.57 -31.60 17.71
N ILE A 16 -16.88 -30.67 17.06
CA ILE A 16 -17.48 -29.45 16.52
C ILE A 16 -18.07 -29.83 15.16
N ASP A 17 -19.39 -29.86 15.09
CA ASP A 17 -20.17 -30.01 13.87
C ASP A 17 -19.88 -28.83 12.92
N ARG A 18 -19.32 -29.13 11.75
CA ARG A 18 -19.00 -28.16 10.70
C ARG A 18 -20.00 -28.32 9.56
N THR A 19 -21.21 -27.79 9.74
CA THR A 19 -22.18 -27.66 8.66
C THR A 19 -22.90 -26.31 8.74
N VAL A 20 -22.25 -25.26 8.25
CA VAL A 20 -22.93 -24.02 7.83
C VAL A 20 -22.98 -24.05 6.29
N PRO A 21 -24.16 -24.05 5.66
CA PRO A 21 -24.24 -24.09 4.20
C PRO A 21 -23.87 -22.73 3.62
N VAL A 22 -22.84 -22.70 2.77
CA VAL A 22 -22.51 -21.55 1.93
C VAL A 22 -23.53 -21.50 0.79
N ALA A 23 -24.39 -20.48 0.77
CA ALA A 23 -25.30 -20.24 -0.35
C ALA A 23 -24.48 -19.93 -1.61
N ARG A 24 -24.64 -20.75 -2.66
CA ARG A 24 -24.09 -20.47 -3.99
C ARG A 24 -24.90 -19.35 -4.63
N LEU A 25 -24.31 -18.17 -4.77
CA LEU A 25 -24.84 -17.12 -5.63
C LEU A 25 -24.64 -17.51 -7.11
N PRO A 26 -25.61 -17.24 -7.99
CA PRO A 26 -25.51 -17.62 -9.40
C PRO A 26 -24.47 -16.77 -10.11
N VAL A 27 -23.50 -17.43 -10.73
CA VAL A 27 -22.56 -16.83 -11.70
C VAL A 27 -23.37 -16.51 -12.96
N ARG A 28 -23.56 -15.24 -13.28
CA ARG A 28 -24.10 -14.82 -14.58
C ARG A 28 -22.98 -14.89 -15.62
N SER A 29 -23.17 -15.71 -16.66
CA SER A 29 -22.33 -15.72 -17.85
C SER A 29 -22.45 -14.38 -18.60
N PRO A 30 -21.37 -13.81 -19.16
CA PRO A 30 -21.48 -12.61 -19.97
C PRO A 30 -22.20 -12.97 -21.27
N THR A 31 -23.30 -12.27 -21.55
CA THR A 31 -23.93 -12.29 -22.87
C THR A 31 -23.12 -11.39 -23.80
N THR A 32 -22.79 -11.92 -24.97
CA THR A 32 -22.13 -11.21 -26.07
C THR A 32 -23.07 -10.19 -26.68
N ASP A 33 -23.22 -9.02 -26.06
CA ASP A 33 -23.83 -7.86 -26.71
C ASP A 33 -23.47 -6.55 -25.98
N ASN A 34 -22.27 -6.02 -26.24
CA ASN A 34 -21.98 -4.58 -26.11
C ASN A 34 -20.60 -4.15 -26.67
N LEU A 35 -20.17 -4.77 -27.78
CA LEU A 35 -19.01 -4.32 -28.55
C LEU A 35 -19.46 -3.28 -29.60
N SER A 36 -19.93 -2.11 -29.15
CA SER A 36 -20.06 -0.91 -30.01
C SER A 36 -20.41 0.35 -29.21
N ARG A 37 -19.49 0.81 -28.36
CA ARG A 37 -19.47 2.20 -27.86
C ARG A 37 -18.10 2.54 -27.27
N VAL A 38 -17.07 2.51 -28.12
CA VAL A 38 -15.76 3.12 -27.81
C VAL A 38 -15.51 4.22 -28.83
N THR A 39 -16.19 5.35 -28.64
CA THR A 39 -15.82 6.62 -29.26
C THR A 39 -16.19 7.76 -28.31
N GLY A 40 -15.17 8.32 -27.66
CA GLY A 40 -15.26 9.61 -26.95
C GLY A 40 -15.55 9.54 -25.45
N ALA A 41 -14.60 9.04 -24.64
CA ALA A 41 -14.59 9.35 -23.22
C ALA A 41 -13.89 10.70 -23.03
N ALA A 42 -14.68 11.77 -22.90
CA ALA A 42 -14.19 12.97 -22.25
C ALA A 42 -13.73 12.59 -20.85
N SER A 43 -12.50 12.97 -20.47
CA SER A 43 -12.01 12.84 -19.09
C SER A 43 -12.99 13.56 -18.16
N THR A 44 -13.84 12.81 -17.48
CA THR A 44 -14.65 13.33 -16.39
C THR A 44 -13.76 13.34 -15.15
N ALA A 45 -12.88 14.35 -15.08
CA ALA A 45 -12.15 14.64 -13.86
C ALA A 45 -13.16 14.68 -12.70
N VAL A 46 -12.93 13.89 -11.66
CA VAL A 46 -13.81 13.93 -10.50
C VAL A 46 -13.73 15.30 -9.85
N PRO A 47 -14.88 15.96 -9.59
CA PRO A 47 -14.86 17.28 -8.98
C PRO A 47 -14.07 17.24 -7.68
N ALA A 48 -13.12 18.17 -7.54
CA ALA A 48 -12.47 18.42 -6.26
C ALA A 48 -13.56 18.56 -5.18
N GLY A 49 -13.39 17.82 -4.08
CA GLY A 49 -14.34 17.84 -2.97
C GLY A 49 -15.58 16.95 -3.10
N ARG A 50 -15.65 16.03 -4.10
CA ARG A 50 -16.75 15.05 -4.23
C ARG A 50 -17.15 14.36 -2.91
N TYR A 51 -16.17 14.08 -2.05
CA TYR A 51 -16.38 13.40 -0.77
C TYR A 51 -16.12 14.29 0.46
N ASP A 52 -16.15 15.62 0.33
CA ASP A 52 -15.86 16.55 1.44
C ASP A 52 -16.77 16.35 2.67
N ASN A 53 -18.01 15.92 2.44
CA ASN A 53 -18.98 15.62 3.49
C ASN A 53 -18.96 14.16 3.95
N HIS A 54 -18.08 13.32 3.41
CA HIS A 54 -17.97 11.92 3.82
C HIS A 54 -17.31 11.83 5.21
N PRO A 55 -17.81 10.99 6.14
CA PRO A 55 -17.28 10.90 7.51
C PRO A 55 -15.77 10.68 7.57
N PHE A 56 -15.20 9.89 6.65
CA PHE A 56 -13.75 9.69 6.53
C PHE A 56 -12.99 11.00 6.28
N ILE A 57 -13.39 11.81 5.30
CA ILE A 57 -12.72 13.07 4.96
C ILE A 57 -12.90 14.10 6.07
N GLN A 58 -14.10 14.19 6.65
CA GLN A 58 -14.39 15.06 7.79
C GLN A 58 -13.53 14.69 9.01
N ALA A 59 -13.42 13.40 9.33
CA ALA A 59 -12.58 12.91 10.43
C ALA A 59 -11.09 13.25 10.19
N CYS A 60 -10.57 13.04 8.99
CA CYS A 60 -9.19 13.43 8.66
C CYS A 60 -8.96 14.94 8.83
N ARG A 61 -9.98 15.76 8.57
CA ARG A 61 -9.96 17.23 8.75
C ARG A 61 -10.34 17.68 10.17
N ARG A 62 -10.61 16.75 11.10
CA ARG A 62 -11.07 17.03 12.47
C ARG A 62 -12.37 17.85 12.51
N LEU A 63 -13.24 17.64 11.52
CA LEU A 63 -14.58 18.22 11.45
C LEU A 63 -15.60 17.29 12.11
N PRO A 64 -16.74 17.82 12.63
CA PRO A 64 -17.84 17.00 13.10
C PRO A 64 -18.34 16.04 12.01
N HIS A 65 -18.68 14.81 12.41
CA HIS A 65 -19.21 13.75 11.55
C HIS A 65 -20.20 12.90 12.36
N ASP A 66 -21.08 12.16 11.69
CA ASP A 66 -22.20 11.42 12.31
C ASP A 66 -21.81 10.03 12.87
N ARG A 67 -20.71 9.45 12.38
CA ARG A 67 -20.16 8.16 12.84
C ARG A 67 -18.64 8.12 12.72
N VAL A 68 -17.98 7.27 13.50
CA VAL A 68 -16.52 7.06 13.37
C VAL A 68 -16.24 6.24 12.11
N PRO A 69 -15.50 6.78 11.11
CA PRO A 69 -15.20 6.06 9.89
C PRO A 69 -14.15 4.96 10.13
N VAL A 70 -14.32 3.82 9.48
CA VAL A 70 -13.43 2.65 9.60
C VAL A 70 -13.01 2.14 8.24
N TRP A 71 -11.72 1.85 8.10
CA TRP A 71 -11.11 1.06 7.03
C TRP A 71 -9.93 0.29 7.61
N PHE A 72 -9.41 -0.72 6.90
CA PHE A 72 -8.30 -1.53 7.41
C PHE A 72 -7.13 -1.53 6.43
N MET A 73 -5.91 -1.33 6.94
CA MET A 73 -4.72 -1.65 6.16
C MET A 73 -4.72 -3.14 5.79
N ARG A 74 -4.38 -3.44 4.52
CA ARG A 74 -4.48 -4.78 3.94
C ARG A 74 -5.91 -5.35 3.92
N GLN A 75 -6.94 -4.49 3.86
CA GLN A 75 -8.33 -4.92 3.68
C GLN A 75 -8.53 -5.77 2.42
N ALA A 76 -7.87 -5.39 1.31
CA ALA A 76 -7.80 -6.18 0.09
C ALA A 76 -6.56 -7.09 0.15
N GLY A 77 -6.78 -8.40 0.27
CA GLY A 77 -5.66 -9.33 0.34
C GLY A 77 -6.02 -10.74 0.77
N ARG A 78 -4.98 -11.48 1.16
CA ARG A 78 -5.03 -12.92 1.43
C ARG A 78 -5.97 -13.33 2.56
N SER A 79 -6.59 -12.44 3.32
CA SER A 79 -7.67 -12.80 4.25
C SER A 79 -8.93 -13.25 3.49
N LEU A 80 -9.19 -12.66 2.32
CA LEU A 80 -10.40 -12.86 1.53
C LEU A 80 -10.30 -14.10 0.61
N PRO A 81 -11.29 -15.02 0.63
CA PRO A 81 -11.39 -16.11 -0.35
C PRO A 81 -11.45 -15.63 -1.81
N GLU A 82 -12.21 -14.58 -2.09
CA GLU A 82 -12.39 -13.97 -3.42
C GLU A 82 -11.09 -13.38 -3.96
N TYR A 83 -10.26 -12.75 -3.12
CA TYR A 83 -8.91 -12.35 -3.48
C TYR A 83 -8.07 -13.56 -3.91
N ARG A 84 -8.07 -14.63 -3.10
CA ARG A 84 -7.29 -15.85 -3.40
C ARG A 84 -7.76 -16.50 -4.71
N ALA A 85 -9.03 -16.37 -5.06
CA ALA A 85 -9.60 -16.95 -6.27
C ALA A 85 -9.13 -16.24 -7.56
N ILE A 86 -8.93 -14.91 -7.53
CA ILE A 86 -8.63 -14.12 -8.73
C ILE A 86 -7.19 -13.63 -8.83
N ARG A 87 -6.44 -13.60 -7.71
CA ARG A 87 -5.10 -13.00 -7.70
C ARG A 87 -4.10 -13.69 -8.64
N GLY A 88 -4.34 -14.94 -9.02
CA GLY A 88 -3.40 -15.73 -9.82
C GLY A 88 -2.14 -16.14 -9.04
N THR A 89 -1.23 -16.83 -9.72
CA THR A 89 -0.01 -17.43 -9.14
C THR A 89 1.24 -16.57 -9.29
N GLY A 90 1.16 -15.45 -10.01
CA GLY A 90 2.26 -14.51 -10.25
C GLY A 90 2.68 -13.69 -9.02
N THR A 91 3.66 -12.82 -9.22
CA THR A 91 4.15 -11.86 -8.21
C THR A 91 3.10 -10.82 -7.86
N ILE A 92 3.26 -10.07 -6.75
CA ILE A 92 2.34 -8.96 -6.42
C ILE A 92 2.31 -7.90 -7.55
N LEU A 93 3.45 -7.69 -8.21
CA LEU A 93 3.62 -6.71 -9.27
C LEU A 93 2.83 -7.11 -10.52
N ASP A 94 2.70 -8.41 -10.81
CA ASP A 94 1.99 -8.91 -11.99
C ASP A 94 0.49 -8.54 -11.98
N ALA A 95 -0.18 -8.56 -10.82
CA ALA A 95 -1.58 -8.11 -10.77
C ALA A 95 -1.70 -6.60 -10.66
N ILE A 96 -0.71 -5.91 -10.07
CA ILE A 96 -0.73 -4.45 -10.03
C ILE A 96 -0.62 -3.89 -11.46
N ALA A 97 0.12 -4.58 -12.33
CA ALA A 97 0.23 -4.26 -13.76
C ALA A 97 -1.07 -4.51 -14.55
N ASP A 98 -2.07 -5.18 -13.96
CA ASP A 98 -3.40 -5.42 -14.53
C ASP A 98 -4.43 -4.50 -13.82
N PRO A 99 -4.86 -3.40 -14.46
CA PRO A 99 -5.77 -2.45 -13.85
C PRO A 99 -7.13 -3.03 -13.48
N ASP A 100 -7.71 -3.87 -14.34
CA ASP A 100 -9.03 -4.46 -14.11
C ASP A 100 -8.98 -5.41 -12.89
N LEU A 101 -7.91 -6.20 -12.79
CA LEU A 101 -7.69 -7.06 -11.64
C LEU A 101 -7.44 -6.26 -10.35
N SER A 102 -6.66 -5.19 -10.41
CA SER A 102 -6.39 -4.32 -9.26
C SER A 102 -7.62 -3.58 -8.78
N THR A 103 -8.46 -3.11 -9.70
CA THR A 103 -9.75 -2.49 -9.42
C THR A 103 -10.67 -3.49 -8.72
N GLU A 104 -10.87 -4.68 -9.29
CA GLU A 104 -11.70 -5.71 -8.68
C GLU A 104 -11.21 -6.08 -7.28
N ILE A 105 -9.90 -6.32 -7.10
CA ILE A 105 -9.30 -6.62 -5.79
C ILE A 105 -9.57 -5.49 -4.78
N THR A 106 -9.43 -4.23 -5.18
CA THR A 106 -9.64 -3.08 -4.31
C THR A 106 -11.11 -2.96 -3.85
N LEU A 107 -12.06 -3.38 -4.70
CA LEU A 107 -13.50 -3.29 -4.42
C LEU A 107 -14.03 -4.44 -3.54
N GLN A 108 -13.33 -5.56 -3.44
CA GLN A 108 -13.78 -6.71 -2.63
C GLN A 108 -14.11 -6.35 -1.17
N PRO A 109 -13.26 -5.61 -0.42
CA PRO A 109 -13.53 -5.27 0.97
C PRO A 109 -14.67 -4.26 1.11
N ILE A 110 -14.86 -3.41 0.10
CA ILE A 110 -15.97 -2.46 0.02
C ILE A 110 -17.29 -3.23 -0.02
N ARG A 111 -17.40 -4.20 -0.93
CA ARG A 111 -18.60 -5.04 -1.09
C ARG A 111 -18.83 -5.97 0.10
N ARG A 112 -17.76 -6.45 0.75
CA ARG A 112 -17.85 -7.43 1.84
C ARG A 112 -18.10 -6.82 3.21
N TYR A 113 -17.42 -5.72 3.52
CA TYR A 113 -17.39 -5.15 4.87
C TYR A 113 -18.03 -3.77 4.97
N ASP A 114 -18.34 -3.13 3.83
CA ASP A 114 -18.89 -1.79 3.76
C ASP A 114 -18.07 -0.74 4.55
N VAL A 115 -16.74 -0.81 4.42
CA VAL A 115 -15.81 0.16 5.04
C VAL A 115 -15.91 1.54 4.40
N ASP A 116 -15.55 2.59 5.16
CA ASP A 116 -15.72 4.00 4.79
C ASP A 116 -14.70 4.52 3.76
N ALA A 117 -13.64 3.77 3.47
CA ALA A 117 -12.65 4.14 2.46
C ALA A 117 -12.08 2.92 1.75
N ALA A 118 -11.85 3.06 0.45
CA ALA A 118 -11.01 2.14 -0.30
C ALA A 118 -9.55 2.57 -0.15
N ILE A 119 -8.63 1.62 -0.10
CA ILE A 119 -7.20 1.89 -0.28
C ILE A 119 -6.76 1.17 -1.54
N LEU A 120 -6.05 1.88 -2.41
CA LEU A 120 -5.53 1.36 -3.67
C LEU A 120 -4.81 0.01 -3.44
N TYR A 121 -5.16 -1.00 -4.23
CA TYR A 121 -4.34 -2.22 -4.29
C TYR A 121 -3.07 -1.95 -5.11
N SER A 122 -1.96 -1.74 -4.42
CA SER A 122 -0.63 -1.55 -5.00
C SER A 122 0.44 -2.03 -4.00
N ASP A 123 1.72 -1.72 -4.25
CA ASP A 123 2.82 -1.96 -3.31
C ASP A 123 3.75 -0.73 -3.23
N ILE A 124 4.33 -0.49 -2.06
CA ILE A 124 5.22 0.66 -1.80
C ILE A 124 6.48 0.64 -2.67
N VAL A 125 6.87 -0.52 -3.20
CA VAL A 125 8.05 -0.65 -4.07
C VAL A 125 7.76 -0.40 -5.55
N VAL A 126 6.49 -0.25 -5.95
CA VAL A 126 6.08 -0.10 -7.37
C VAL A 126 6.80 1.06 -8.05
N PRO A 127 6.88 2.28 -7.48
CA PRO A 127 7.60 3.38 -8.14
C PRO A 127 9.08 3.09 -8.37
N ALA A 128 9.77 2.49 -7.39
CA ALA A 128 11.18 2.14 -7.50
C ALA A 128 11.43 0.96 -8.46
N HIS A 129 10.48 0.03 -8.56
CA HIS A 129 10.47 -1.01 -9.59
C HIS A 129 10.33 -0.40 -10.99
N ALA A 130 9.37 0.50 -11.17
CA ALA A 130 9.02 1.09 -12.47
C ALA A 130 10.15 1.93 -13.07
N VAL A 131 10.94 2.64 -12.25
CA VAL A 131 12.13 3.38 -12.71
C VAL A 131 13.31 2.47 -13.11
N GLY A 132 13.18 1.15 -12.90
CA GLY A 132 14.14 0.16 -13.37
C GLY A 132 15.27 -0.16 -12.39
N PHE A 133 15.08 0.04 -11.08
CA PHE A 133 16.14 -0.22 -10.09
C PHE A 133 16.49 -1.72 -9.93
N GLY A 134 15.65 -2.63 -10.41
CA GLY A 134 15.82 -4.08 -10.29
C GLY A 134 15.18 -4.68 -9.03
N LEU A 135 14.06 -4.10 -8.60
CA LEU A 135 13.19 -4.62 -7.54
C LEU A 135 12.24 -5.67 -8.09
N THR A 136 12.03 -6.77 -7.37
CA THR A 136 10.96 -7.75 -7.63
C THR A 136 10.31 -8.13 -6.30
N VAL A 137 9.13 -8.77 -6.34
CA VAL A 137 8.46 -9.27 -5.13
C VAL A 137 8.22 -10.76 -5.28
N THR A 138 9.13 -11.56 -4.71
CA THR A 138 9.07 -13.01 -4.79
C THR A 138 7.98 -13.56 -3.85
N PRO A 139 7.04 -14.38 -4.35
CA PRO A 139 5.99 -14.98 -3.52
C PRO A 139 6.57 -15.74 -2.31
N GLY A 140 6.09 -15.40 -1.11
CA GLY A 140 6.53 -16.03 0.14
C GLY A 140 7.86 -15.51 0.71
N VAL A 141 8.64 -14.75 -0.06
CA VAL A 141 9.88 -14.10 0.39
C VAL A 141 9.62 -12.62 0.68
N GLY A 142 9.07 -11.88 -0.28
CA GLY A 142 8.90 -10.43 -0.21
C GLY A 142 9.77 -9.70 -1.23
N PRO A 143 10.01 -8.39 -1.05
CA PRO A 143 10.80 -7.61 -1.98
C PRO A 143 12.27 -8.07 -2.02
N GLU A 144 12.79 -8.24 -3.23
CA GLU A 144 14.18 -8.57 -3.52
C GLU A 144 14.75 -7.56 -4.52
N VAL A 145 16.05 -7.28 -4.39
CA VAL A 145 16.77 -6.35 -5.26
C VAL A 145 17.96 -7.08 -5.87
N GLU A 146 18.00 -7.17 -7.19
CA GLU A 146 19.06 -7.89 -7.93
C GLU A 146 20.45 -7.32 -7.60
N ARG A 147 20.56 -5.99 -7.59
CA ARG A 147 21.78 -5.24 -7.27
C ARG A 147 21.49 -4.22 -6.16
N PRO A 148 21.70 -4.59 -4.88
CA PRO A 148 21.43 -3.69 -3.75
C PRO A 148 22.21 -2.38 -3.85
N PHE A 149 21.64 -1.31 -3.31
CA PHE A 149 22.27 0.01 -3.25
C PHE A 149 23.45 -0.01 -2.27
N ARG A 150 24.65 0.36 -2.72
CA ARG A 150 25.88 0.31 -1.92
C ARG A 150 26.76 1.55 -2.08
N HIS A 151 26.77 2.15 -3.26
CA HIS A 151 27.71 3.22 -3.62
C HIS A 151 26.99 4.42 -4.24
N GLU A 152 27.68 5.55 -4.33
CA GLU A 152 27.14 6.78 -4.92
C GLU A 152 26.69 6.60 -6.37
N ASP A 153 27.42 5.82 -7.16
CA ASP A 153 27.07 5.53 -8.56
C ASP A 153 25.72 4.81 -8.71
N ASP A 154 25.23 4.15 -7.65
CA ASP A 154 23.91 3.51 -7.67
C ASP A 154 22.77 4.52 -7.74
N LEU A 155 22.99 5.79 -7.37
CA LEU A 155 21.99 6.86 -7.51
C LEU A 155 21.56 7.05 -8.97
N ALA A 156 22.44 6.80 -9.93
CA ALA A 156 22.13 6.92 -11.35
C ALA A 156 21.05 5.93 -11.82
N ARG A 157 20.86 4.82 -11.08
CA ARG A 157 19.79 3.84 -11.35
C ARG A 157 18.41 4.30 -10.85
N LEU A 158 18.36 5.29 -9.96
CA LEU A 158 17.13 5.91 -9.48
C LEU A 158 16.84 7.16 -10.30
N ARG A 159 16.51 6.98 -11.57
CA ARG A 159 16.04 8.09 -12.42
C ARG A 159 14.71 8.65 -11.90
N PRO A 160 14.34 9.90 -12.26
CA PRO A 160 13.01 10.42 -11.99
C PRO A 160 11.91 9.49 -12.52
N LEU A 161 10.80 9.41 -11.77
CA LEU A 161 9.58 8.71 -12.18
C LEU A 161 8.78 9.62 -13.13
N ASP A 162 8.38 9.08 -14.27
CA ASP A 162 7.35 9.64 -15.13
C ASP A 162 6.10 8.76 -14.98
N PRO A 163 5.08 9.15 -14.19
CA PRO A 163 3.96 8.27 -13.89
C PRO A 163 3.16 7.82 -15.11
N GLU A 164 3.08 8.65 -16.16
CA GLU A 164 2.35 8.34 -17.40
C GLU A 164 3.10 7.30 -18.24
N ALA A 165 4.44 7.35 -18.24
CA ALA A 165 5.26 6.39 -18.97
C ALA A 165 5.54 5.11 -18.17
N ASP A 166 5.82 5.25 -16.87
CA ASP A 166 6.37 4.19 -16.01
C ASP A 166 5.28 3.42 -15.25
N THR A 167 4.19 4.09 -14.88
CA THR A 167 3.10 3.50 -14.08
C THR A 167 1.69 3.78 -14.64
N PRO A 168 1.44 3.74 -15.97
CA PRO A 168 0.12 4.04 -16.52
C PRO A 168 -0.98 3.12 -15.97
N TYR A 169 -0.62 1.87 -15.63
CA TYR A 169 -1.51 0.89 -15.02
C TYR A 169 -2.02 1.32 -13.63
N VAL A 170 -1.22 2.04 -12.85
CA VAL A 170 -1.66 2.60 -11.56
C VAL A 170 -2.68 3.71 -11.80
N LEU A 171 -2.41 4.59 -12.76
CA LEU A 171 -3.31 5.71 -13.08
C LEU A 171 -4.66 5.20 -13.63
N GLU A 172 -4.62 4.18 -14.49
CA GLU A 172 -5.82 3.49 -14.97
C GLU A 172 -6.63 2.90 -13.81
N THR A 173 -5.96 2.16 -12.90
CA THR A 173 -6.62 1.58 -11.71
C THR A 173 -7.30 2.66 -10.87
N VAL A 174 -6.60 3.79 -10.61
CA VAL A 174 -7.16 4.91 -9.85
C VAL A 174 -8.40 5.48 -10.56
N ARG A 175 -8.33 5.71 -11.88
CA ARG A 175 -9.48 6.23 -12.65
C ARG A 175 -10.68 5.28 -12.63
N GLN A 176 -10.46 3.98 -12.80
CA GLN A 176 -11.51 2.97 -12.72
C GLN A 176 -12.17 2.96 -11.33
N LEU A 177 -11.36 2.95 -10.27
CA LEU A 177 -11.85 2.96 -8.89
C LEU A 177 -12.66 4.22 -8.58
N VAL A 178 -12.19 5.38 -9.02
CA VAL A 178 -12.87 6.65 -8.82
C VAL A 178 -14.23 6.70 -9.55
N ALA A 179 -14.35 6.00 -10.69
CA ALA A 179 -15.62 5.84 -11.39
C ALA A 179 -16.58 4.87 -10.68
N GLU A 180 -16.06 3.80 -10.07
CA GLU A 180 -16.88 2.77 -9.42
C GLU A 180 -17.24 3.06 -7.96
N LEU A 181 -16.41 3.81 -7.23
CA LEU A 181 -16.58 4.04 -5.80
C LEU A 181 -17.60 5.15 -5.50
N ASP A 182 -18.44 4.89 -4.50
CA ASP A 182 -19.34 5.85 -3.85
C ASP A 182 -18.71 6.50 -2.60
N ARG A 183 -17.44 6.20 -2.31
CA ARG A 183 -16.69 6.63 -1.11
C ARG A 183 -15.23 6.99 -1.45
N PRO A 184 -14.50 7.67 -0.55
CA PRO A 184 -13.11 8.07 -0.77
C PRO A 184 -12.16 6.92 -1.15
N LEU A 185 -11.28 7.20 -2.12
CA LEU A 185 -10.10 6.38 -2.41
C LEU A 185 -8.87 6.96 -1.72
N ILE A 186 -8.12 6.11 -1.00
CA ILE A 186 -6.83 6.42 -0.40
C ILE A 186 -5.74 5.95 -1.37
N GLY A 187 -5.00 6.92 -1.93
CA GLY A 187 -3.72 6.67 -2.60
C GLY A 187 -2.59 6.50 -1.59
N PHE A 188 -1.45 5.98 -2.00
CA PHE A 188 -0.31 5.84 -1.09
C PHE A 188 1.04 5.73 -1.78
N ALA A 189 2.10 5.92 -0.97
CA ALA A 189 3.48 5.64 -1.34
C ALA A 189 4.27 5.13 -0.12
N GLY A 190 5.43 4.51 -0.38
CA GLY A 190 6.40 4.21 0.66
C GLY A 190 7.19 5.46 1.06
N ALA A 191 7.45 5.63 2.36
CA ALA A 191 8.33 6.68 2.83
C ALA A 191 9.78 6.44 2.39
N PRO A 192 10.59 7.50 2.19
CA PRO A 192 11.96 7.38 1.70
C PRO A 192 12.84 6.44 2.51
N PHE A 193 12.75 6.47 3.85
CA PHE A 193 13.51 5.57 4.73
C PHE A 193 13.17 4.11 4.49
N THR A 194 11.88 3.78 4.49
CA THR A 194 11.41 2.41 4.30
C THR A 194 11.80 1.87 2.92
N VAL A 195 11.64 2.66 1.85
CA VAL A 195 12.03 2.24 0.50
C VAL A 195 13.56 2.12 0.37
N ALA A 196 14.33 3.10 0.87
CA ALA A 196 15.80 3.04 0.87
C ALA A 196 16.32 1.77 1.54
N SER A 197 15.70 1.40 2.66
CA SER A 197 16.07 0.21 3.39
C SER A 197 15.82 -1.07 2.59
N TYR A 198 14.74 -1.18 1.81
CA TYR A 198 14.59 -2.30 0.85
C TYR A 198 15.72 -2.30 -0.20
N LEU A 199 16.07 -1.14 -0.75
CA LEU A 199 17.11 -1.01 -1.76
C LEU A 199 18.50 -1.42 -1.25
N ILE A 200 18.81 -1.06 0.00
CA ILE A 200 20.12 -1.31 0.63
C ILE A 200 20.22 -2.74 1.14
N GLU A 201 19.20 -3.24 1.84
CA GLU A 201 19.20 -4.61 2.36
C GLU A 201 19.10 -5.64 1.23
N GLY A 202 18.31 -5.33 0.20
CA GLY A 202 18.12 -6.15 -0.99
C GLY A 202 17.28 -7.40 -0.79
N ARG A 203 16.93 -7.75 0.44
CA ARG A 203 16.07 -8.85 0.87
C ARG A 203 15.38 -8.48 2.19
N PRO A 204 14.35 -9.23 2.61
CA PRO A 204 13.75 -9.03 3.92
C PRO A 204 14.80 -9.05 5.05
N SER A 205 14.85 -7.98 5.82
CA SER A 205 15.78 -7.79 6.93
C SER A 205 15.00 -7.43 8.19
N ARG A 206 15.43 -7.95 9.34
CA ARG A 206 14.83 -7.65 10.65
C ARG A 206 15.53 -6.51 11.37
N ASP A 207 16.85 -6.42 11.18
CA ASP A 207 17.70 -5.54 11.99
C ASP A 207 18.18 -4.31 11.20
N TYR A 208 17.99 -4.32 9.88
CA TYR A 208 18.33 -3.22 8.95
C TYR A 208 19.79 -2.78 9.08
N ALA A 209 20.69 -3.75 9.27
CA ALA A 209 22.08 -3.50 9.61
C ALA A 209 22.82 -2.75 8.50
N ASN A 210 22.58 -3.08 7.22
CA ASN A 210 23.22 -2.41 6.09
C ASN A 210 22.71 -0.97 5.96
N THR A 211 21.40 -0.79 6.13
CA THR A 211 20.73 0.51 6.10
C THR A 211 21.32 1.41 7.17
N LYS A 212 21.37 0.95 8.42
CA LYS A 212 21.93 1.71 9.55
C LYS A 212 23.42 2.00 9.36
N ALA A 213 24.19 1.03 8.85
CA ALA A 213 25.60 1.23 8.55
C ALA A 213 25.80 2.36 7.53
N MET A 214 25.06 2.39 6.42
CA MET A 214 25.13 3.47 5.44
C MET A 214 24.67 4.81 6.02
N MET A 215 23.52 4.81 6.71
CA MET A 215 22.92 5.99 7.31
C MET A 215 23.88 6.71 8.27
N PHE A 216 24.65 5.96 9.08
CA PHE A 216 25.60 6.54 10.03
C PHE A 216 26.99 6.78 9.45
N ALA A 217 27.49 5.92 8.56
CA ALA A 217 28.85 6.02 8.05
C ALA A 217 28.99 6.99 6.86
N ASN A 218 27.91 7.22 6.10
CA ASN A 218 27.92 8.09 4.93
C ASN A 218 26.61 8.88 4.82
N GLU A 219 26.45 9.84 5.74
CA GLU A 219 25.24 10.68 5.83
C GLU A 219 24.94 11.40 4.51
N ARG A 220 25.97 11.86 3.79
CA ARG A 220 25.79 12.55 2.50
C ARG A 220 25.11 11.64 1.48
N LEU A 221 25.60 10.41 1.31
CA LEU A 221 25.01 9.44 0.40
C LEU A 221 23.61 9.03 0.86
N TRP A 222 23.42 8.83 2.17
CA TRP A 222 22.12 8.52 2.75
C TRP A 222 21.07 9.59 2.43
N HIS A 223 21.38 10.87 2.68
CA HIS A 223 20.48 11.97 2.37
C HIS A 223 20.23 12.10 0.87
N ALA A 224 21.25 11.89 0.01
CA ALA A 224 21.07 11.91 -1.44
C ALA A 224 20.13 10.79 -1.93
N LEU A 225 20.23 9.58 -1.36
CA LEU A 225 19.34 8.45 -1.66
C LEU A 225 17.90 8.76 -1.24
N CYS A 226 17.70 9.18 0.01
CA CYS A 226 16.35 9.48 0.51
C CYS A 226 15.72 10.69 -0.20
N ASP A 227 16.51 11.69 -0.58
CA ASP A 227 16.03 12.83 -1.35
C ASP A 227 15.49 12.41 -2.73
N ARG A 228 16.20 11.51 -3.41
CA ARG A 228 15.77 10.93 -4.69
C ARG A 228 14.50 10.10 -4.56
N LEU A 229 14.40 9.31 -3.49
CA LEU A 229 13.20 8.50 -3.21
C LEU A 229 12.01 9.37 -2.80
N ALA A 230 12.25 10.50 -2.14
CA ALA A 230 11.21 11.48 -1.86
C ALA A 230 10.65 12.05 -3.17
N ASP A 231 11.48 12.41 -4.15
CA ASP A 231 11.00 12.92 -5.45
C ASP A 231 10.14 11.89 -6.21
N ILE A 232 10.54 10.62 -6.15
CA ILE A 232 9.77 9.50 -6.74
C ILE A 232 8.42 9.33 -6.01
N ALA A 233 8.42 9.37 -4.68
CA ALA A 233 7.19 9.27 -3.88
C ALA A 233 6.26 10.45 -4.14
N ILE A 234 6.78 11.67 -4.24
CA ILE A 234 6.04 12.90 -4.57
C ILE A 234 5.35 12.73 -5.93
N SER A 235 6.10 12.35 -6.96
CA SER A 235 5.58 12.17 -8.33
C SER A 235 4.45 11.13 -8.36
N SER A 236 4.63 10.01 -7.64
CA SER A 236 3.61 8.95 -7.54
C SER A 236 2.36 9.39 -6.77
N LEU A 237 2.51 10.13 -5.67
CA LEU A 237 1.36 10.62 -4.89
C LEU A 237 0.58 11.69 -5.65
N GLN A 238 1.28 12.62 -6.31
CA GLN A 238 0.65 13.67 -7.13
C GLN A 238 -0.13 13.05 -8.28
N SER A 239 0.43 12.08 -9.02
CA SER A 239 -0.31 11.43 -10.10
C SER A 239 -1.55 10.68 -9.60
N GLN A 240 -1.51 10.09 -8.40
CA GLN A 240 -2.70 9.47 -7.79
C GLN A 240 -3.76 10.51 -7.41
N ILE A 241 -3.36 11.65 -6.85
CA ILE A 241 -4.25 12.77 -6.52
C ILE A 241 -4.90 13.33 -7.80
N ASP A 242 -4.10 13.60 -8.83
CA ASP A 242 -4.55 14.16 -10.11
C ASP A 242 -5.56 13.25 -10.82
N ASN A 243 -5.49 11.93 -10.57
CA ASN A 243 -6.43 10.94 -11.10
C ASN A 243 -7.62 10.65 -10.16
N GLY A 244 -7.71 11.30 -9.00
CA GLY A 244 -8.91 11.33 -8.15
C GLY A 244 -8.78 10.67 -6.77
N ALA A 245 -7.56 10.32 -6.32
CA ALA A 245 -7.36 9.92 -4.93
C ALA A 245 -7.81 11.04 -3.98
N SER A 246 -8.66 10.70 -3.02
CA SER A 246 -9.34 11.66 -2.14
C SER A 246 -8.65 11.83 -0.79
N ALA A 247 -7.70 10.95 -0.48
CA ALA A 247 -6.76 11.03 0.63
C ALA A 247 -5.46 10.32 0.21
N ILE A 248 -4.35 10.61 0.89
CA ILE A 248 -3.09 9.89 0.69
C ILE A 248 -2.53 9.38 2.00
N GLN A 249 -1.79 8.28 1.93
CA GLN A 249 -1.03 7.73 3.03
C GLN A 249 0.45 7.51 2.67
N LEU A 250 1.36 8.02 3.48
CA LEU A 250 2.79 7.74 3.40
C LEU A 250 3.16 6.66 4.42
N PHE A 251 3.62 5.51 3.94
CA PHE A 251 3.98 4.36 4.77
C PHE A 251 5.46 4.37 5.15
N ASP A 252 5.77 4.79 6.37
CA ASP A 252 7.09 4.69 6.97
C ASP A 252 7.17 3.50 7.96
N SER A 253 6.99 2.31 7.40
CA SER A 253 6.76 1.07 8.15
C SER A 253 7.91 0.72 9.10
N TRP A 254 9.13 1.19 8.81
CA TRP A 254 10.33 0.80 9.54
C TRP A 254 10.86 1.90 10.47
N ALA A 255 10.24 3.08 10.50
CA ALA A 255 10.67 4.21 11.32
C ALA A 255 10.82 3.87 12.81
N GLY A 256 9.97 2.98 13.33
CA GLY A 256 10.03 2.50 14.72
C GLY A 256 11.29 1.69 15.07
N SER A 257 12.18 1.42 14.11
CA SER A 257 13.49 0.79 14.34
C SER A 257 14.58 1.78 14.78
N LEU A 258 14.26 3.07 14.88
CA LEU A 258 15.16 4.19 15.20
C LEU A 258 14.78 4.85 16.51
N SER A 259 15.77 5.45 17.18
CA SER A 259 15.49 6.36 18.30
C SER A 259 14.91 7.69 17.79
N PRO A 260 14.24 8.49 18.65
CA PRO A 260 13.69 9.79 18.26
C PRO A 260 14.73 10.72 17.61
N ALA A 261 15.94 10.79 18.19
CA ALA A 261 17.03 11.61 17.65
C ALA A 261 17.53 11.11 16.28
N GLN A 262 17.58 9.80 16.07
CA GLN A 262 17.95 9.22 14.78
C GLN A 262 16.88 9.49 13.72
N TYR A 263 15.60 9.29 14.06
CA TYR A 263 14.49 9.58 13.17
C TYR A 263 14.48 11.06 12.75
N GLN A 264 14.61 11.97 13.72
CA GLN A 264 14.60 13.41 13.48
C GLN A 264 15.75 13.86 12.55
N ARG A 265 16.94 13.27 12.69
CA ARG A 265 18.11 13.62 11.87
C ARG A 265 18.05 13.00 10.48
N TYR A 266 17.74 11.70 10.38
CA TYR A 266 18.00 10.94 9.17
C TYR A 266 16.76 10.66 8.32
N VAL A 267 15.56 10.70 8.91
CA VAL A 267 14.32 10.24 8.26
C VAL A 267 13.31 11.37 8.11
N PHE A 268 13.01 12.06 9.21
CA PHE A 268 11.98 13.10 9.26
C PHE A 268 12.10 14.15 8.14
N PRO A 269 13.28 14.69 7.79
CA PRO A 269 13.38 15.71 6.74
C PRO A 269 12.84 15.23 5.38
N HIS A 270 12.98 13.94 5.07
CA HIS A 270 12.57 13.37 3.79
C HIS A 270 11.07 13.06 3.76
N SER A 271 10.53 12.52 4.85
CA SER A 271 9.08 12.35 4.98
C SER A 271 8.36 13.72 4.99
N GLN A 272 8.95 14.72 5.65
CA GLN A 272 8.47 16.10 5.65
C GLN A 272 8.46 16.69 4.23
N LYS A 273 9.56 16.54 3.46
CA LYS A 273 9.64 16.95 2.05
C LYS A 273 8.47 16.38 1.23
N VAL A 274 8.19 15.09 1.37
CA VAL A 274 7.06 14.44 0.65
C VAL A 274 5.73 15.07 1.05
N MET A 275 5.48 15.24 2.35
CA MET A 275 4.21 15.76 2.86
C MET A 275 3.99 17.23 2.54
N ASP A 276 5.05 18.03 2.46
CA ASP A 276 4.99 19.46 2.11
C ASP A 276 4.72 19.66 0.62
N ALA A 277 5.35 18.86 -0.25
CA ALA A 277 5.18 18.95 -1.70
C ALA A 277 3.74 18.70 -2.19
N ILE A 278 2.91 18.09 -1.34
CA ILE A 278 1.49 17.81 -1.61
C ILE A 278 0.54 18.60 -0.71
N ALA A 279 1.04 19.55 0.09
CA ALA A 279 0.23 20.30 1.04
C ALA A 279 -0.87 21.14 0.37
N ASP A 280 -0.55 21.77 -0.75
CA ASP A 280 -1.47 22.69 -1.45
C ASP A 280 -2.57 21.97 -2.23
N THR A 281 -2.53 20.63 -2.29
CA THR A 281 -3.58 19.83 -2.95
C THR A 281 -4.91 19.82 -2.19
N GLY A 282 -4.90 20.16 -0.89
CA GLY A 282 -6.09 20.11 -0.02
C GLY A 282 -6.59 18.69 0.31
N VAL A 283 -5.90 17.67 -0.19
CA VAL A 283 -6.17 16.25 0.08
C VAL A 283 -5.65 15.89 1.47
N PRO A 284 -6.43 15.20 2.33
CA PRO A 284 -5.92 14.75 3.63
C PRO A 284 -4.71 13.83 3.50
N LYS A 285 -3.73 14.05 4.37
CA LYS A 285 -2.43 13.37 4.36
C LYS A 285 -2.26 12.56 5.64
N ILE A 286 -1.98 11.27 5.52
CA ILE A 286 -1.79 10.35 6.64
C ILE A 286 -0.34 9.87 6.63
N HIS A 287 0.37 10.02 7.75
CA HIS A 287 1.70 9.43 7.94
C HIS A 287 1.58 8.23 8.86
N PHE A 288 1.95 7.05 8.37
CA PHE A 288 1.79 5.80 9.10
C PHE A 288 3.14 5.13 9.33
N GLY A 289 3.40 4.73 10.57
CA GLY A 289 4.53 3.87 10.94
C GLY A 289 4.13 2.87 12.01
N VAL A 290 4.90 1.77 12.11
CA VAL A 290 4.71 0.74 13.14
C VAL A 290 5.75 0.93 14.24
N THR A 291 5.35 0.73 15.50
CA THR A 291 6.25 0.89 16.67
C THR A 291 6.82 2.31 16.79
N THR A 292 6.04 3.32 16.42
CA THR A 292 6.47 4.73 16.39
C THR A 292 5.93 5.57 17.55
N GLY A 293 5.46 4.94 18.64
CA GLY A 293 4.87 5.66 19.78
C GLY A 293 5.79 6.73 20.37
N GLU A 294 7.08 6.42 20.47
CA GLU A 294 8.12 7.35 20.96
C GLU A 294 8.49 8.47 19.96
N LEU A 295 7.97 8.42 18.73
CA LEU A 295 8.21 9.43 17.68
C LEU A 295 7.06 10.44 17.57
N LEU A 296 5.98 10.26 18.34
CA LEU A 296 4.85 11.18 18.36
C LEU A 296 5.17 12.43 19.21
N PRO A 297 4.62 13.60 18.85
CA PRO A 297 4.83 14.85 19.57
C PRO A 297 4.19 14.88 20.96
#